data_AF-A0A3B9JYH6-F1
#
_entry.id   AF-A0A3B9JYH6-F1
#
_cell.length_a   1.000
_cell.length_b   1.000
_cell.length_c   1.000
_cell.angle_alpha   90.00
_cell.angle_beta   90.00
_cell.angle_gamma   90.00
#
_symmetry.space_group_name_H-M   'P 1'
#
loop_
_entity.id
_entity.type
_entity.pdbx_description
1 polymer ?
#
loop_
_entity_poly.entity_id
_entity_poly.type
_entity_poly.pdbx_seq_one_letter_code
_entity_poly.pdbx_strand_id
1 'polypeptide(L)'
;MLDSVIAAGSVRCGTRDALPGFAVLNDSGEHVGFDSDFCRVIAAAVLGDANAVEMIDLETADRFTALQSGAIDVLVRNTTWTATRDGSEGANFLQPTFYDGQGMMVT
;
A
#
# COMPACT_ATOMS: atom_id res chain seq x y z
N MET A 1 -6.06 16.35 0.43
CA MET A 1 -5.75 14.93 0.18
C MET A 1 -6.91 14.21 -0.50
N LEU A 2 -8.09 14.11 0.12
CA LEU A 2 -9.22 13.45 -0.55
C LEU A 2 -9.62 14.16 -1.85
N ASP A 3 -9.77 15.49 -1.81
CA ASP A 3 -10.13 16.26 -3.01
C ASP A 3 -9.10 16.13 -4.14
N SER A 4 -7.81 16.01 -3.81
CA SER A 4 -6.77 15.81 -4.83
C SER A 4 -6.83 14.44 -5.47
N VAL A 5 -7.18 13.40 -4.70
CA VAL A 5 -7.41 12.04 -5.23
C VAL A 5 -8.65 12.01 -6.13
N ILE A 6 -9.75 12.63 -5.69
CA ILE A 6 -10.98 12.74 -6.49
C ILE A 6 -10.72 13.51 -7.79
N ALA A 7 -9.99 14.62 -7.72
CA ALA A 7 -9.64 15.41 -8.89
C ALA A 7 -8.68 14.68 -9.85
N ALA A 8 -7.75 13.87 -9.31
CA ALA A 8 -6.85 13.05 -10.12
C ALA A 8 -7.57 11.87 -10.79
N GLY A 9 -8.68 11.40 -10.22
CA GLY A 9 -9.45 10.27 -10.73
C GLY A 9 -8.75 8.92 -10.56
N SER A 10 -7.70 8.84 -9.74
CA SER A 10 -6.98 7.61 -9.41
C SER A 10 -6.37 7.71 -8.00
N VAL A 11 -6.31 6.58 -7.29
CA VAL A 11 -5.58 6.45 -6.02
C VAL A 11 -4.17 5.97 -6.30
N ARG A 12 -3.14 6.73 -5.92
CA ARG A 12 -1.74 6.27 -5.98
C ARG A 12 -1.43 5.42 -4.75
N CYS A 13 -1.47 4.11 -4.91
CA CYS A 13 -1.28 3.16 -3.83
C CYS A 13 0.16 2.63 -3.83
N GLY A 14 0.93 2.93 -2.78
CA GLY A 14 2.24 2.35 -2.58
C GLY A 14 2.15 0.88 -2.14
N THR A 15 2.73 -0.03 -2.92
CA THR A 15 2.66 -1.49 -2.70
C THR A 15 4.01 -2.17 -2.97
N ARG A 16 4.00 -3.48 -3.25
CA ARG A 16 5.14 -4.33 -3.60
C ARG A 16 4.84 -5.12 -4.88
N ASP A 17 5.88 -5.62 -5.53
CA ASP A 17 5.82 -6.48 -6.71
C ASP A 17 6.40 -7.89 -6.49
N ALA A 18 7.02 -8.14 -5.34
CA ALA A 18 7.79 -9.35 -5.06
C ALA A 18 7.54 -9.92 -3.65
N LEU A 19 6.29 -10.10 -3.25
CA LEU A 19 5.91 -10.81 -2.02
C LEU A 19 4.68 -11.71 -2.25
N PRO A 20 4.90 -13.02 -2.54
CA PRO A 20 3.81 -13.96 -2.80
C PRO A 20 2.73 -13.96 -1.72
N GLY A 21 1.47 -13.94 -2.15
CA GLY A 21 0.27 -13.87 -1.30
C GLY A 21 -0.14 -12.45 -0.91
N PHE A 22 0.81 -11.52 -0.75
CA PHE A 22 0.52 -10.13 -0.41
C PHE A 22 0.48 -9.23 -1.64
N ALA A 23 1.54 -9.20 -2.45
CA ALA A 23 1.58 -8.42 -3.67
C ALA A 23 2.67 -8.94 -4.59
N VAL A 24 2.30 -9.38 -5.79
CA VAL A 24 3.22 -9.79 -6.86
C VAL A 24 2.74 -9.29 -8.21
N LEU A 25 3.64 -9.13 -9.15
CA LEU A 25 3.27 -9.03 -10.57
C LEU A 25 2.97 -10.44 -11.12
N ASN A 26 1.79 -10.62 -11.71
CA ASN A 26 1.46 -11.83 -12.47
C ASN A 26 2.13 -11.82 -13.87
N ASP A 27 1.96 -12.90 -14.63
CA ASP A 27 2.54 -13.03 -15.98
C ASP A 27 2.06 -11.96 -16.98
N SER A 28 0.91 -11.34 -16.71
CA SER A 28 0.34 -10.24 -17.50
C SER A 28 0.85 -8.86 -17.06
N GLY A 29 1.68 -8.79 -16.01
CA GLY A 29 2.17 -7.53 -15.43
C GLY A 29 1.17 -6.83 -14.50
N GLU A 30 0.16 -7.55 -13.99
CA GLU A 30 -0.81 -6.99 -13.05
C GLU A 30 -0.43 -7.32 -11.60
N HIS A 31 -0.56 -6.33 -10.71
CA HIS A 31 -0.40 -6.54 -9.27
C HIS A 31 -1.53 -7.40 -8.70
N VAL A 32 -1.21 -8.56 -8.16
CA VAL A 32 -2.16 -9.48 -7.53
C VAL A 32 -1.72 -9.84 -6.12
N GLY A 33 -2.70 -10.10 -5.25
CA GLY A 33 -2.47 -10.46 -3.85
C GLY A 33 -3.23 -9.58 -2.88
N PHE A 34 -3.15 -9.93 -1.60
CA PHE A 34 -3.91 -9.28 -0.53
C PHE A 34 -3.74 -7.75 -0.46
N ASP A 35 -2.51 -7.25 -0.46
CA ASP A 35 -2.21 -5.81 -0.39
C ASP A 35 -2.65 -5.11 -1.69
N SER A 36 -2.44 -5.73 -2.86
CA SER A 36 -2.89 -5.20 -4.15
C SER A 36 -4.42 -5.09 -4.23
N ASP A 37 -5.14 -6.09 -3.73
CA ASP A 37 -6.60 -6.06 -3.68
C ASP A 37 -7.10 -5.03 -2.66
N PHE A 38 -6.38 -4.82 -1.56
CA PHE A 38 -6.74 -3.79 -0.60
C PHE A 38 -6.54 -2.37 -1.17
N CYS A 39 -5.54 -2.13 -2.02
CA CYS A 39 -5.44 -0.91 -2.82
C CYS A 39 -6.68 -0.69 -3.71
N ARG A 40 -7.15 -1.74 -4.39
CA ARG A 40 -8.38 -1.69 -5.23
C ARG A 40 -9.64 -1.42 -4.40
N VAL A 41 -9.73 -1.99 -3.20
CA VAL A 41 -10.84 -1.73 -2.27
C VAL A 41 -10.90 -0.24 -1.90
N ILE A 42 -9.74 0.37 -1.64
CA ILE A 42 -9.67 1.81 -1.36
C ILE A 42 -10.13 2.63 -2.58
N ALA A 43 -9.66 2.29 -3.79
CA ALA A 43 -10.08 2.97 -5.02
C ALA A 43 -11.59 2.83 -5.25
N ALA A 44 -12.15 1.63 -5.09
CA ALA A 44 -13.59 1.39 -5.18
C ALA A 44 -14.38 2.22 -4.15
N ALA A 45 -13.88 2.33 -2.92
CA ALA A 45 -14.55 3.08 -1.87
C ALA A 45 -14.49 4.61 -2.07
N VAL A 46 -13.38 5.12 -2.61
CA VAL A 46 -13.14 6.56 -2.78
C VAL A 46 -13.69 7.09 -4.10
N LEU A 47 -13.52 6.31 -5.18
CA LEU A 47 -13.78 6.75 -6.56
C LEU A 47 -14.93 5.99 -7.23
N GLY A 48 -15.43 4.92 -6.61
CA GLY A 48 -16.49 4.07 -7.19
C GLY A 48 -16.00 3.11 -8.27
N ASP A 49 -14.69 3.04 -8.51
CA ASP A 49 -14.06 2.13 -9.49
C ASP A 49 -12.82 1.48 -8.88
N ALA A 50 -12.83 0.14 -8.78
CA ALA A 50 -11.73 -0.65 -8.26
C ALA A 50 -10.46 -0.57 -9.16
N ASN A 51 -10.63 -0.19 -10.43
CA ASN A 51 -9.53 -0.05 -11.38
C ASN A 51 -8.93 1.36 -11.40
N ALA A 52 -9.53 2.32 -10.69
CA ALA A 52 -9.03 3.68 -10.56
C ALA A 52 -7.88 3.76 -9.53
N VAL A 53 -6.85 2.94 -9.74
CA VAL A 53 -5.69 2.80 -8.87
C VAL A 53 -4.40 2.75 -9.68
N GLU A 54 -3.43 3.54 -9.26
CA GLU A 54 -2.04 3.47 -9.74
C GLU A 54 -1.22 2.74 -8.69
N MET A 55 -0.72 1.54 -9.03
CA MET A 55 0.13 0.75 -8.15
C MET A 55 1.57 1.24 -8.26
N ILE A 56 2.15 1.71 -7.15
CA ILE A 56 3.52 2.23 -7.09
C ILE A 56 4.37 1.26 -6.28
N ASP A 57 5.33 0.62 -6.92
CA ASP A 57 6.24 -0.33 -6.27
C ASP A 57 7.25 0.40 -5.38
N LEU A 58 7.31 -0.03 -4.11
CA LEU A 58 8.16 0.61 -3.11
C LEU A 58 9.05 -0.38 -2.38
N GLU A 59 10.32 -0.01 -2.35
CA GLU A 59 11.29 -0.63 -1.46
C GLU A 59 11.03 -0.28 0.00
N THR A 60 11.54 -1.15 0.89
CA THR A 60 11.28 -1.01 2.33
C THR A 60 11.81 0.30 2.89
N ALA A 61 12.93 0.78 2.35
CA ALA A 61 13.59 2.01 2.78
C ALA A 61 12.83 3.27 2.34
N ASP A 62 12.19 3.25 1.17
CA ASP A 62 11.65 4.46 0.54
C ASP A 62 10.18 4.71 0.87
N ARG A 63 9.46 3.70 1.38
CA ARG A 63 7.99 3.72 1.52
C ARG A 63 7.45 4.88 2.38
N PHE A 64 8.15 5.28 3.43
CA PHE A 64 7.71 6.38 4.29
C PHE A 64 8.05 7.74 3.68
N THR A 65 9.20 7.86 3.01
CA THR A 65 9.55 9.07 2.25
C THR A 65 8.59 9.30 1.09
N ALA A 66 8.18 8.24 0.39
CA ALA A 66 7.16 8.30 -0.66
C ALA A 66 5.80 8.79 -0.10
N LEU A 67 5.40 8.31 1.07
CA LEU A 67 4.18 8.75 1.74
C LEU A 67 4.27 10.23 2.17
N GLN A 68 5.37 10.61 2.81
CA GLN A 68 5.59 11.98 3.32
C GLN A 68 5.68 13.02 2.20
N SER A 69 6.30 12.66 1.06
CA SER A 69 6.41 13.54 -0.10
C SER A 69 5.12 13.68 -0.90
N GLY A 70 4.12 12.84 -0.62
CA GLY A 70 2.91 12.75 -1.43
C GLY A 70 3.13 12.14 -2.81
N ALA A 71 4.21 11.38 -2.99
CA ALA A 71 4.41 10.55 -4.19
C ALA A 71 3.34 9.45 -4.28
N ILE A 72 2.87 8.97 -3.13
CA ILE A 72 1.71 8.08 -2.97
C ILE A 72 0.64 8.74 -2.11
N ASP A 73 -0.61 8.33 -2.28
CA ASP A 73 -1.75 8.79 -1.46
C ASP A 73 -1.97 7.90 -0.24
N VAL A 74 -1.65 6.60 -0.37
CA VAL A 74 -1.77 5.60 0.69
C VAL A 74 -0.69 4.54 0.55
N LEU A 75 -0.21 4.01 1.68
CA LEU A 75 0.74 2.89 1.72
C LEU A 75 0.00 1.61 2.14
N VAL A 76 -0.15 0.67 1.21
CA VAL A 76 -0.73 -0.66 1.45
C VAL A 76 0.30 -1.71 1.04
N ARG A 77 1.08 -2.07 2.05
CA ARG A 77 2.23 -2.97 1.95
C ARG A 77 2.42 -3.56 3.32
N ASN A 78 2.80 -4.83 3.44
CA ASN A 78 3.12 -5.54 4.69
C ASN A 78 4.00 -4.72 5.69
N THR A 79 3.38 -3.80 6.43
CA THR A 79 4.02 -2.72 7.18
C THR A 79 3.42 -2.69 8.58
N THR A 80 4.21 -3.16 9.55
CA THR A 80 3.81 -3.19 10.95
C THR A 80 3.56 -1.79 11.49
N TRP A 81 2.45 -1.61 12.21
CA TRP A 81 2.22 -0.42 13.01
C TRP A 81 3.11 -0.47 14.26
N THR A 82 3.94 0.55 14.46
CA THR A 82 4.78 0.73 15.66
C THR A 82 4.69 2.18 16.13
N ALA A 83 4.97 2.43 17.41
CA ALA A 83 4.94 3.79 17.98
C ALA A 83 5.88 4.77 17.25
N THR A 84 7.06 4.33 16.83
CA THR A 84 8.01 5.16 16.07
C THR A 84 7.46 5.55 14.70
N ARG A 85 6.77 4.61 14.02
CA ARG A 85 6.18 4.87 12.70
C ARG A 85 5.00 5.86 12.77
N ASP A 86 4.19 5.72 13.82
CA ASP A 86 3.03 6.57 14.11
C ASP A 86 3.41 7.93 14.73
N GLY A 87 4.62 8.02 15.28
CA GLY A 87 5.18 9.24 15.85
C GLY A 87 6.15 9.92 14.89
N SER A 88 7.43 9.57 15.02
CA SER A 88 8.53 10.29 14.36
C SER A 88 8.60 10.12 12.85
N GLU A 89 8.15 8.97 12.30
CA GLU A 89 8.08 8.79 10.85
C GLU A 89 6.84 9.45 10.23
N GLY A 90 5.94 10.02 11.04
CA GLY A 90 4.79 10.79 10.55
C GLY A 90 3.78 10.01 9.71
N ALA A 91 3.74 8.68 9.81
CA ALA A 91 2.74 7.86 9.12
C ALA A 91 1.51 7.69 10.02
N ASN A 92 0.32 8.09 9.55
CA ASN A 92 -0.92 7.82 10.27
C ASN A 92 -1.51 6.47 9.85
N PHE A 93 -1.69 5.56 10.81
CA PHE A 93 -2.29 4.25 10.56
C PHE A 93 -3.79 4.26 10.85
N LEU A 94 -4.58 3.55 10.03
CA LEU A 94 -6.03 3.47 10.18
C LEU A 94 -6.46 2.21 10.93
N GLN A 95 -6.34 1.04 10.28
CA GLN A 95 -6.73 -0.25 10.83
C GLN A 95 -5.74 -1.32 10.35
N PRO A 96 -5.36 -2.30 11.20
CA PRO A 96 -4.62 -3.46 10.76
C PRO A 96 -5.44 -4.31 9.78
N THR A 97 -4.90 -4.55 8.59
CA THR A 97 -5.52 -5.44 7.60
C THR A 97 -5.10 -6.90 7.79
N PHE A 98 -3.93 -7.13 8.39
CA PHE A 98 -3.38 -8.45 8.68
C PHE A 98 -2.54 -8.41 9.97
N TYR A 99 -2.81 -9.32 10.92
CA TYR A 99 -2.02 -9.47 12.15
C TYR A 99 -0.97 -10.58 11.95
N ASP A 100 0.31 -10.25 12.17
CA ASP A 100 1.45 -11.15 11.92
C ASP A 100 2.52 -11.06 13.02
N GLY A 101 3.47 -12.00 13.01
CA GLY A 101 4.63 -12.04 13.89
C GLY A 101 5.88 -12.54 13.18
N GLN A 102 7.05 -11.97 13.53
CA GLN A 102 8.32 -12.38 12.95
C GLN A 102 8.66 -13.83 13.35
N GLY A 103 8.97 -14.67 12.36
CA GLY A 103 9.42 -16.05 12.53
C GLY A 103 10.76 -16.34 11.85
N MET A 104 11.24 -17.57 11.99
CA MET A 104 12.42 -18.07 11.29
C MET A 104 12.03 -19.32 10.47
N MET A 105 12.51 -19.39 9.23
CA MET A 105 12.39 -20.57 8.38
C MET A 105 13.76 -21.25 8.27
N VAL A 106 13.79 -22.56 8.45
CA VAL A 106 14.99 -23.40 8.28
C VAL A 106 14.68 -24.40 7.18
N THR A 107 15.62 -24.55 6.25
CA THR A 107 15.57 -25.52 5.16
C THR A 107 16.30 -26.80 5.54
#